data_AF-A0AA96QN92-F1
#
_entry.id   AF-A0AA96QN92-F1
#
_cell.length_a   1.000
_cell.length_b   1.000
_cell.length_c   1.000
_cell.angle_alpha   90.00
_cell.angle_beta   90.00
_cell.angle_gamma   90.00
#
_symmetry.space_group_name_H-M   'P 1'
#
loop_
_entity.id
_entity.type
_entity.pdbx_description
1 polymer ?
#
loop_
_entity_poly.entity_id
_entity_poly.type
_entity_poly.pdbx_seq_one_letter_code
_entity_poly.pdbx_strand_id
1 'polypeptide(L)'
;MHDQPHPTQVAAHELPTIGVLNIPDRMFELDVSRRRDVGALLYRGPDENLPAGGDPMANLGSWTTRADVLAEGCGLLFIDEAIRTEFPADAMVPLDIVRQALLEFRVTGTRPTCMTWQKSDVY
;
A
#
# COMPACT_ATOMS: atom_id res chain seq x y z
N MET A 1 -8.77 -13.95 17.24
CA MET A 1 -7.42 -13.44 17.50
C MET A 1 -6.58 -13.80 16.31
N HIS A 2 -6.38 -12.85 15.41
CA HIS A 2 -5.31 -12.90 14.41
C HIS A 2 -4.22 -12.06 15.02
N ASP A 3 -3.11 -12.68 15.39
CA ASP A 3 -1.95 -12.00 15.94
C ASP A 3 -1.02 -11.85 14.74
N GLN A 4 -1.07 -10.70 14.08
CA GLN A 4 -0.12 -10.36 13.04
C GLN A 4 0.92 -9.43 13.70
N PRO A 5 2.06 -9.94 14.18
CA PRO A 5 2.92 -9.19 15.08
C PRO A 5 3.53 -7.93 14.43
N HIS A 6 3.49 -7.83 13.10
CA HIS A 6 3.80 -6.63 12.31
C HIS A 6 3.02 -6.71 10.97
N PRO A 7 2.68 -5.58 10.30
CA PRO A 7 2.10 -5.63 8.95
C PRO A 7 3.01 -6.43 8.01
N THR A 8 2.42 -7.20 7.10
CA THR A 8 3.20 -8.02 6.16
C THR A 8 3.87 -7.05 5.19
N GLN A 9 5.17 -6.83 5.39
CA GLN A 9 5.98 -6.02 4.50
C GLN A 9 6.45 -6.88 3.32
N VAL A 10 6.06 -6.51 2.12
CA VAL A 10 6.53 -7.17 0.89
C VAL A 10 7.74 -6.41 0.38
N ALA A 11 8.93 -6.83 0.80
CA ALA A 11 10.19 -6.37 0.24
C ALA A 11 10.59 -7.28 -0.94
N ALA A 12 11.07 -6.72 -2.05
CA ALA A 12 11.63 -7.55 -3.12
C ALA A 12 12.93 -8.20 -2.61
N HIS A 13 13.16 -9.46 -3.01
CA HIS A 13 14.13 -10.40 -2.40
C HIS A 13 15.62 -9.97 -2.47
N GLU A 14 15.94 -8.79 -3.01
CA GLU A 14 17.31 -8.26 -3.18
C GLU A 14 17.44 -6.75 -2.89
N LEU A 15 16.47 -6.12 -2.21
CA LEU A 15 16.52 -4.67 -2.02
C LEU A 15 17.20 -4.26 -0.70
N PRO A 16 18.24 -3.40 -0.74
CA PRO A 16 18.74 -2.73 0.45
C PRO A 16 17.63 -1.84 1.04
N THR A 17 17.59 -1.72 2.37
CA THR A 17 16.64 -0.88 3.14
C THR A 17 16.63 0.59 2.69
N ILE A 18 17.64 0.98 1.93
CA ILE A 18 17.80 2.23 1.19
C ILE A 18 18.14 1.86 -0.25
N GLY A 19 17.28 2.23 -1.22
CA GLY A 19 17.52 1.93 -2.64
C GLY A 19 18.73 2.70 -3.21
N VAL A 20 19.17 2.35 -4.42
CA VAL A 20 20.33 2.96 -5.12
C VAL A 20 20.23 4.49 -5.27
N LEU A 21 19.03 5.05 -5.13
CA LEU A 21 18.74 6.49 -5.18
C LEU A 21 18.72 7.18 -3.80
N ASN A 22 19.15 6.51 -2.72
CA ASN A 22 19.15 7.01 -1.34
C ASN A 22 17.76 7.41 -0.82
N ILE A 23 16.71 6.76 -1.33
CA ILE A 23 15.30 6.89 -0.92
C ILE A 23 14.86 5.63 -0.17
N PRO A 24 13.84 5.72 0.72
CA PRO A 24 13.29 4.55 1.39
C PRO A 24 12.94 3.48 0.38
N ASP A 25 13.38 2.25 0.64
CA ASP A 25 12.98 1.11 -0.18
C ASP A 25 11.45 1.07 -0.26
N ARG A 26 10.90 0.93 -1.46
CA ARG A 26 9.49 1.24 -1.77
C ARG A 26 8.56 0.43 -0.86
N MET A 27 8.06 1.05 0.20
CA MET A 27 7.29 0.33 1.23
C MET A 27 5.87 0.08 0.72
N PHE A 28 5.58 -1.21 0.51
CA PHE A 28 4.22 -1.73 0.48
C PHE A 28 3.89 -2.27 1.87
N GLU A 29 2.91 -1.66 2.52
CA GLU A 29 2.25 -2.23 3.70
C GLU A 29 0.89 -2.75 3.29
N LEU A 30 0.49 -3.90 3.81
CA LEU A 30 -0.80 -4.50 3.51
C LEU A 30 -1.37 -5.21 4.73
N ASP A 31 -2.69 -5.21 4.76
CA ASP A 31 -3.47 -6.05 5.65
C ASP A 31 -4.62 -6.71 4.88
N VAL A 32 -4.96 -7.93 5.29
CA VAL A 32 -5.90 -8.79 4.59
C VAL A 32 -6.83 -9.51 5.55
N SER A 33 -8.11 -9.55 5.21
CA SER A 33 -9.12 -10.34 5.89
C SER A 33 -9.56 -11.50 5.01
N ARG A 34 -8.91 -12.66 5.16
CA ARG A 34 -9.28 -13.88 4.40
C ARG A 34 -10.73 -14.33 4.62
N ARG A 35 -11.29 -14.04 5.79
CA ARG A 35 -12.69 -14.38 6.11
C ARG A 35 -13.70 -13.55 5.31
N ARG A 36 -13.31 -12.34 4.91
CA ARG A 36 -14.17 -11.38 4.22
C ARG A 36 -13.73 -11.15 2.77
N ASP A 37 -12.67 -11.85 2.34
CA ASP A 37 -12.09 -11.80 1.00
C ASP A 37 -11.70 -10.39 0.53
N VAL A 38 -11.22 -9.57 1.47
CA VAL A 38 -10.76 -8.20 1.21
C VAL A 38 -9.36 -7.95 1.74
N GLY A 39 -8.71 -6.94 1.19
CA GLY A 39 -7.46 -6.37 1.70
C GLY A 39 -7.34 -4.88 1.39
N ALA A 40 -6.32 -4.26 1.95
CA ALA A 40 -5.96 -2.88 1.66
C ALA A 40 -4.44 -2.75 1.54
N LEU A 41 -3.99 -1.82 0.69
CA LEU A 41 -2.59 -1.56 0.44
C LEU A 41 -2.27 -0.11 0.79
N LEU A 42 -1.11 0.11 1.40
CA LEU A 42 -0.43 1.39 1.48
C LEU A 42 0.83 1.32 0.61
N TYR A 43 0.95 2.27 -0.31
CA TYR A 43 2.15 2.48 -1.11
C TYR A 43 2.83 3.78 -0.70
N ARG A 44 4.14 3.72 -0.44
CA ARG A 44 5.00 4.91 -0.32
C ARG A 44 5.95 4.98 -1.51
N GLY A 45 5.95 6.11 -2.21
CA GLY A 45 6.74 6.28 -3.43
C GLY A 45 6.60 7.67 -4.07
N PRO A 46 7.11 7.87 -5.30
CA PRO A 46 7.00 9.15 -5.99
C PRO A 46 5.57 9.44 -6.45
N ASP A 47 5.18 10.71 -6.41
CA ASP A 47 3.93 11.18 -7.03
C ASP A 47 4.14 11.32 -8.54
N GLU A 48 3.55 10.40 -9.29
CA GLU A 48 3.60 10.37 -10.75
C GLU A 48 2.94 11.59 -11.42
N ASN A 49 2.15 12.38 -10.66
CA ASN A 49 1.55 13.62 -11.15
C ASN A 49 2.49 14.83 -11.06
N LEU A 50 3.62 14.69 -10.36
CA LEU A 50 4.61 15.76 -10.25
C LEU A 50 5.64 15.69 -11.39
N PRO A 51 6.08 16.84 -11.93
CA PRO A 51 7.06 16.85 -13.00
C PRO A 51 8.39 16.20 -12.54
N ALA A 52 8.97 15.39 -13.42
CA ALA A 52 10.17 14.57 -13.18
C ALA A 52 11.49 15.37 -13.00
N GLY A 53 11.42 16.64 -12.61
CA GLY A 53 12.57 17.55 -12.48
C GLY A 53 12.78 18.15 -11.09
N GLY A 54 12.05 17.69 -10.07
CA GLY A 54 12.17 18.12 -8.68
C GLY A 54 13.07 17.21 -7.83
N ASP A 55 13.33 17.61 -6.59
CA ASP A 55 14.00 16.78 -5.59
C ASP A 55 13.23 15.43 -5.43
N PRO A 56 13.87 14.27 -5.66
CA PRO A 56 13.24 12.96 -5.54
C PRO A 56 12.60 12.71 -4.17
N MET A 57 13.14 13.33 -3.10
CA MET A 57 12.56 13.26 -1.76
C MET A 57 11.35 14.17 -1.58
N ALA A 58 11.31 15.33 -2.26
CA ALA A 58 10.19 16.27 -2.18
C ALA A 58 8.93 15.75 -2.90
N ASN A 59 9.11 14.78 -3.80
CA ASN A 59 8.02 14.18 -4.57
C ASN A 59 7.50 12.87 -3.97
N LEU A 60 7.91 12.51 -2.74
CA LEU A 60 7.40 11.32 -2.08
C LEU A 60 6.02 11.56 -1.47
N GLY A 61 5.13 10.59 -1.65
CA GLY A 61 3.82 10.56 -1.03
C GLY A 61 3.45 9.17 -0.51
N SER A 62 2.33 9.13 0.20
CA SER A 62 1.67 7.92 0.67
C SER A 62 0.31 7.82 -0.02
N TRP A 63 -0.05 6.62 -0.48
CA TRP A 63 -1.36 6.36 -1.06
C TRP A 63 -1.92 5.06 -0.53
N THR A 64 -3.19 5.07 -0.16
CA THR A 64 -3.92 3.84 0.13
C THR A 64 -4.78 3.43 -1.06
N THR A 65 -5.12 2.16 -1.14
CA THR A 65 -6.18 1.69 -2.03
C THR A 65 -7.47 2.48 -1.82
N ARG A 66 -8.27 2.59 -2.88
CA ARG A 66 -9.63 3.09 -2.84
C ARG A 66 -10.54 2.12 -3.58
N ALA A 67 -11.59 1.69 -2.90
CA ALA A 67 -12.63 0.85 -3.44
C ALA A 67 -13.68 1.71 -4.14
N ASP A 68 -14.07 1.32 -5.34
CA ASP A 68 -15.18 1.97 -6.06
C ASP A 68 -16.54 1.58 -5.48
N VAL A 69 -16.60 0.42 -4.81
CA VAL A 69 -17.78 -0.09 -4.11
C VAL A 69 -17.37 -0.40 -2.68
N LEU A 70 -18.03 0.25 -1.71
CA LEU A 70 -17.77 0.01 -0.30
C LEU A 70 -18.25 -1.39 0.08
N ALA A 71 -17.33 -2.17 0.66
CA ALA A 71 -17.65 -3.50 1.13
C ALA A 71 -18.25 -3.39 2.55
N GLU A 72 -19.58 -3.52 2.65
CA GLU A 72 -20.28 -3.42 3.93
C GLU A 72 -19.84 -4.52 4.90
N GLY A 73 -19.65 -4.16 6.17
CA GLY A 73 -19.30 -5.12 7.20
C GLY A 73 -17.96 -5.80 6.94
N CYS A 74 -16.95 -5.10 6.39
CA CYS A 74 -15.60 -5.63 6.18
C CYS A 74 -14.65 -5.52 7.39
N GLY A 75 -15.08 -4.85 8.45
CA GLY A 75 -14.30 -4.78 9.70
C GLY A 75 -13.16 -3.80 9.56
N LEU A 76 -12.19 -3.84 10.46
CA LEU A 76 -11.04 -2.93 10.42
C LEU A 76 -9.85 -3.68 9.84
N LEU A 77 -9.15 -3.02 8.93
CA LEU A 77 -7.81 -3.39 8.49
C LEU A 77 -6.85 -2.33 9.03
N PHE A 78 -5.64 -2.74 9.36
CA PHE A 78 -4.64 -1.85 9.97
C PHE A 78 -3.46 -1.64 9.03
N ILE A 79 -3.08 -0.37 8.87
CA ILE A 79 -1.79 0.00 8.30
C ILE A 79 -0.69 -0.42 9.29
N ASP A 80 -0.88 -0.05 10.55
CA ASP A 80 -0.03 -0.47 11.67
C ASP A 80 -0.92 -0.83 12.86
N GLU A 81 -0.94 -2.11 13.22
CA GLU A 81 -1.75 -2.62 14.33
C GLU A 81 -1.19 -2.19 15.70
N ALA A 82 0.13 -2.02 15.84
CA ALA A 82 0.78 -1.69 17.10
C ALA A 82 0.42 -0.27 17.57
N ILE A 83 0.32 0.68 16.64
CA ILE A 83 -0.17 2.04 16.93
C ILE A 83 -1.64 2.24 16.54
N ARG A 84 -2.35 1.17 16.15
CA ARG A 84 -3.76 1.15 15.74
C ARG A 84 -4.09 2.18 14.65
N THR A 85 -3.17 2.35 13.70
CA THR A 85 -3.42 3.15 12.51
C THR A 85 -4.22 2.31 11.53
N GLU A 86 -5.48 2.67 11.35
CA GLU A 86 -6.44 1.96 10.52
C GLU A 86 -6.35 2.41 9.06
N PHE A 87 -6.61 1.49 8.14
CA PHE A 87 -6.94 1.87 6.78
C PHE A 87 -8.28 2.62 6.76
N PRO A 88 -8.44 3.61 5.86
CA PRO A 88 -9.75 4.20 5.60
C PRO A 88 -10.80 3.14 5.26
N ALA A 89 -12.06 3.37 5.65
CA ALA A 89 -13.14 2.41 5.41
C ALA A 89 -13.37 2.12 3.92
N ASP A 90 -13.04 3.08 3.05
CA ASP A 90 -13.12 2.98 1.61
C ASP A 90 -11.85 2.40 0.97
N ALA A 91 -10.86 1.95 1.75
CA ALA A 91 -9.63 1.36 1.21
C ALA A 91 -9.72 -0.15 0.96
N MET A 92 -10.80 -0.80 1.39
CA MET A 92 -10.96 -2.26 1.35
C MET A 92 -11.38 -2.72 -0.05
N VAL A 93 -10.47 -3.39 -0.74
CA VAL A 93 -10.70 -3.94 -2.08
C VAL A 93 -10.69 -5.47 -2.05
N PRO A 94 -11.35 -6.14 -3.02
CA PRO A 94 -11.30 -7.60 -3.16
C PRO A 94 -9.86 -8.16 -3.23
N LEU A 95 -9.62 -9.35 -2.65
CA LEU A 95 -8.27 -9.94 -2.59
C LEU A 95 -7.68 -10.30 -3.97
N ASP A 96 -8.52 -10.57 -4.97
CA ASP A 96 -8.06 -10.78 -6.35
C ASP A 96 -7.46 -9.51 -6.95
N ILE A 97 -8.03 -8.34 -6.66
CA ILE A 97 -7.50 -7.02 -7.03
C ILE A 97 -6.19 -6.74 -6.29
N VAL A 98 -6.11 -7.03 -4.98
CA VAL A 98 -4.85 -6.94 -4.21
C VAL A 98 -3.77 -7.79 -4.85
N ARG A 99 -4.09 -9.03 -5.22
CA ARG A 99 -3.15 -9.94 -5.88
C ARG A 99 -2.67 -9.41 -7.23
N GLN A 100 -3.58 -8.89 -8.05
CA GLN A 100 -3.22 -8.30 -9.34
C GLN A 100 -2.26 -7.11 -9.18
N ALA A 101 -2.53 -6.23 -8.22
CA ALA A 101 -1.66 -5.09 -7.94
C ALA A 101 -0.26 -5.50 -7.46
N LEU A 102 -0.15 -6.51 -6.60
CA LEU A 102 1.15 -7.01 -6.15
C LEU A 102 1.94 -7.65 -7.32
N LEU A 103 1.25 -8.33 -8.24
CA LEU A 103 1.88 -8.88 -9.44
C LEU A 103 2.35 -7.77 -10.40
N GLU A 104 1.55 -6.72 -10.58
CA GLU A 104 1.94 -5.55 -11.37
C GLU A 104 3.14 -4.84 -10.74
N PHE A 105 3.09 -4.56 -9.43
CA PHE A 105 4.19 -3.93 -8.71
C PHE A 105 5.49 -4.75 -8.80
N ARG A 106 5.40 -6.08 -8.73
CA ARG A 106 6.58 -6.96 -8.91
C ARG A 106 7.24 -6.76 -10.27
N VAL A 107 6.49 -6.41 -11.30
CA VAL A 107 7.00 -6.20 -12.67
C VAL A 107 7.45 -4.76 -12.88
N THR A 108 6.68 -3.77 -12.43
CA THR A 108 6.91 -2.36 -12.73
C THR A 108 7.76 -1.65 -11.67
N GLY A 109 7.66 -2.10 -10.42
CA GLY A 109 8.21 -1.40 -9.26
C GLY A 109 7.54 -0.04 -8.98
N THR A 110 6.44 0.29 -9.64
CA THR A 110 5.71 1.56 -9.50
C THR A 110 4.31 1.31 -8.95
N ARG A 111 3.62 2.37 -8.52
CA ARG A 111 2.26 2.27 -8.02
C ARG A 111 1.35 1.55 -9.04
N PRO A 112 0.70 0.43 -8.66
CA PRO A 112 -0.15 -0.35 -9.55
C PRO A 112 -1.28 0.48 -10.19
N THR A 113 -1.53 0.26 -11.48
CA THR A 113 -2.55 0.95 -12.27
C THR A 113 -3.86 0.17 -12.39
N CYS A 114 -3.85 -1.12 -12.06
CA CYS A 114 -5.06 -1.97 -12.05
C CYS A 114 -6.08 -1.62 -10.95
N MET A 115 -5.81 -0.61 -10.12
CA MET A 115 -6.65 -0.20 -9.00
C MET A 115 -6.60 1.31 -8.79
N THR A 116 -7.56 1.80 -8.02
CA THR A 116 -7.65 3.21 -7.68
C THR A 116 -6.94 3.50 -6.36
N TRP A 117 -6.34 4.69 -6.29
CA TRP A 117 -5.59 5.16 -5.14
C TRP A 117 -6.18 6.46 -4.60
N GLN A 118 -6.02 6.66 -3.30
CA GLN A 118 -6.27 7.93 -2.63
C GLN A 118 -5.06 8.35 -1.82
N LYS A 119 -4.84 9.67 -1.71
CA LYS A 119 -3.73 10.21 -0.95
C LYS A 119 -3.94 9.91 0.53
N SER A 120 -2.86 9.55 1.21
CA SER A 120 -2.83 9.29 2.64
C SER A 120 -1.80 10.19 3.31
N ASP A 121 -2.12 10.67 4.50
CA ASP A 121 -1.21 11.45 5.35
C ASP A 121 -0.50 10.57 6.39
N VAL A 122 -0.63 9.25 6.28
CA VAL A 122 0.03 8.29 7.19
C VAL A 122 1.53 8.29 6.91
N TYR A 123 2.30 8.67 7.94
CA TYR A 123 3.74 8.92 7.92
C TYR A 123 4.50 7.88 8.74
#